data_AF-A0A0F4QQG2-F1
#
_entry.id   AF-A0A0F4QQG2-F1
#
_cell.length_a   1.000
_cell.length_b   1.000
_cell.length_c   1.000
_cell.angle_alpha   90.00
_cell.angle_beta   90.00
_cell.angle_gamma   90.00
#
_symmetry.space_group_name_H-M   'P 1'
#
loop_
_entity.id
_entity.type
_entity.pdbx_description
1 polymer ?
#
loop_
_entity_poly.entity_id
_entity_poly.type
_entity_poly.pdbx_seq_one_letter_code
_entity_poly.pdbx_strand_id
1 'polypeptide(L)'
;MSVETAYEKRFKRERLRFSIFALLAIIAPVVALVIPIRPEEVSLDNWFARSGAAMVVLALLAESNAFKIFNLFNPSGMVEVGFDEFRRKYWGWPARLNKTAFILVAVGTLIWGYGDLLV
;
A
#
# COMPACT_ATOMS: atom_id res chain seq x y z
N MET A 1 12.99 9.20 28.70
CA MET A 1 12.11 8.31 27.93
C MET A 1 11.10 9.18 27.21
N SER A 2 11.16 9.33 25.89
CA SER A 2 10.14 10.10 25.16
C SER A 2 8.81 9.37 25.25
N VAL A 3 7.82 9.96 25.91
CA VAL A 3 6.46 9.41 25.96
C VAL A 3 5.92 9.40 24.53
N GLU A 4 5.51 8.23 24.05
CA GLU A 4 4.96 8.07 22.70
C GLU A 4 3.67 8.88 22.59
N THR A 5 3.65 9.89 21.71
CA THR A 5 2.49 10.78 21.57
C THR A 5 1.33 10.06 20.88
N ALA A 6 0.10 10.57 21.04
CA ALA A 6 -1.07 10.03 20.35
C ALA A 6 -0.89 10.01 18.82
N TYR A 7 -0.16 11.00 18.27
CA TYR A 7 0.24 11.06 16.87
C TYR A 7 1.12 9.88 16.46
N GLU A 8 2.16 9.56 17.24
CA GLU A 8 3.06 8.44 16.95
C GLU A 8 2.32 7.09 16.94
N LYS A 9 1.45 6.87 17.93
CA LYS A 9 0.66 5.63 18.01
C LYS A 9 -0.26 5.45 16.79
N ARG A 10 -0.94 6.52 16.37
CA ARG A 10 -1.79 6.51 15.16
C ARG A 10 -0.95 6.29 13.90
N PHE A 11 0.17 7.00 13.76
CA PHE A 11 1.08 6.86 12.64
C PHE A 11 1.60 5.42 12.50
N LYS A 12 2.12 4.81 13.58
CA LYS A 12 2.64 3.44 13.56
C LYS A 12 1.57 2.42 13.17
N ARG A 13 0.33 2.57 13.68
CA ARG A 13 -0.80 1.70 13.34
C ARG A 13 -1.16 1.76 11.86
N GLU A 14 -1.34 2.97 11.32
CA GLU A 14 -1.68 3.12 9.91
C GLU A 14 -0.51 2.71 8.99
N ARG A 15 0.74 2.93 9.43
CA ARG A 15 1.93 2.46 8.70
C ARG A 15 2.01 0.94 8.65
N LEU A 16 1.68 0.26 9.75
CA LEU A 16 1.63 -1.20 9.78
C LEU A 16 0.56 -1.73 8.82
N ARG A 17 -0.64 -1.14 8.85
CA ARG A 17 -1.74 -1.50 7.92
C ARG A 17 -1.34 -1.28 6.47
N PHE A 18 -0.71 -0.13 6.17
CA PHE A 18 -0.13 0.14 4.85
C PHE A 18 0.83 -0.99 4.44
N SER A 19 1.79 -1.34 5.31
CA SER A 19 2.78 -2.37 5.02
C SER A 19 2.16 -3.74 4.76
N ILE A 20 1.12 -4.11 5.50
CA ILE A 20 0.39 -5.37 5.29
C ILE A 20 -0.26 -5.38 3.90
N PHE A 21 -1.05 -4.35 3.56
CA PHE A 21 -1.73 -4.31 2.27
C PHE A 21 -0.77 -4.19 1.09
N ALA A 22 0.30 -3.39 1.23
CA ALA A 22 1.33 -3.27 0.21
C ALA A 22 2.05 -4.61 -0.03
N LEU A 23 2.36 -5.36 1.04
CA LEU A 23 2.96 -6.68 0.93
C LEU A 23 2.01 -7.67 0.26
N LEU A 24 0.73 -7.70 0.68
CA LEU A 24 -0.28 -8.56 0.07
C LEU A 24 -0.47 -8.23 -1.42
N ALA A 25 -0.42 -6.95 -1.80
CA ALA A 25 -0.51 -6.52 -3.20
C ALA A 25 0.60 -7.12 -4.06
N ILE A 26 1.83 -7.19 -3.54
CA ILE A 26 2.97 -7.82 -4.23
C ILE A 26 2.86 -9.35 -4.23
N ILE A 27 2.38 -9.93 -3.13
CA ILE A 27 2.23 -11.40 -3.00
C ILE A 27 1.23 -11.94 -4.03
N ALA A 28 0.15 -11.22 -4.33
CA ALA A 28 -0.89 -11.67 -5.26
C ALA A 28 -0.34 -12.12 -6.64
N PRO A 29 0.39 -11.29 -7.40
CA PRO A 29 0.98 -11.70 -8.68
C PRO A 29 2.12 -12.72 -8.53
N VAL A 30 2.90 -12.65 -7.45
CA VAL A 30 3.97 -13.64 -7.20
C VAL A 30 3.37 -15.05 -6.99
N VAL A 31 2.30 -15.15 -6.20
CA VAL A 31 1.59 -16.41 -5.98
C VAL A 31 0.98 -16.93 -7.28
N ALA A 32 0.42 -16.07 -8.11
CA ALA A 32 -0.14 -16.46 -9.40
C ALA A 32 0.90 -17.07 -10.36
N LEU A 33 2.16 -16.65 -10.27
CA LEU A 33 3.26 -17.19 -11.07
C LEU A 33 3.86 -18.48 -10.50
N VAL A 34 4.01 -18.56 -9.18
CA VAL A 34 4.82 -19.61 -8.54
C VAL A 34 3.97 -20.80 -8.08
N ILE A 35 2.74 -20.55 -7.63
CA ILE A 35 1.91 -21.59 -7.02
C ILE A 35 0.92 -22.13 -8.07
N PRO A 36 0.87 -23.45 -8.32
CA PRO A 36 -0.04 -24.06 -9.30
C PRO A 36 -1.48 -24.18 -8.75
N ILE A 37 -2.05 -23.07 -8.27
CA ILE A 37 -3.45 -22.98 -7.82
C ILE A 37 -4.41 -22.59 -8.95
N ARG A 38 -3.90 -22.40 -10.17
CA ARG A 38 -4.73 -22.02 -11.33
C ARG A 38 -5.69 -23.16 -11.70
N PRO A 39 -6.93 -22.85 -12.13
CA PRO A 39 -7.80 -23.84 -12.78
C PRO A 39 -7.17 -24.40 -14.05
N GLU A 40 -7.46 -25.65 -14.40
CA GLU A 40 -6.87 -26.33 -15.57
C GLU A 40 -7.27 -25.68 -16.89
N GLU A 41 -8.43 -25.03 -16.94
CA GLU A 41 -8.98 -24.38 -18.13
C GLU A 41 -8.39 -22.98 -18.39
N VAL A 42 -7.58 -22.46 -17.46
CA VAL A 42 -7.03 -21.10 -17.54
C VAL A 42 -5.54 -21.15 -17.83
N SER A 43 -5.16 -20.51 -18.94
CA SER A 43 -3.76 -20.35 -19.32
C SER A 43 -2.99 -19.48 -18.30
N LEU A 44 -1.67 -19.67 -18.19
CA LEU A 44 -0.86 -19.03 -17.14
C LEU A 44 -0.85 -17.51 -17.26
N ASP A 45 -0.70 -17.04 -18.49
CA ASP A 45 -0.74 -15.66 -18.96
C ASP A 45 -2.05 -14.96 -18.52
N ASN A 46 -3.21 -15.59 -18.77
CA ASN A 46 -4.52 -15.07 -18.35
C ASN A 46 -4.67 -15.10 -16.82
N TRP A 47 -4.18 -16.15 -16.15
CA TRP A 47 -4.21 -16.25 -14.69
C TRP A 47 -3.36 -15.16 -14.02
N PHE A 48 -2.16 -14.92 -14.55
CA PHE A 48 -1.28 -13.85 -14.12
C PHE A 48 -1.91 -12.47 -14.35
N ALA A 49 -2.53 -12.22 -15.52
CA ALA A 49 -3.22 -10.96 -15.78
C ALA A 49 -4.33 -10.68 -14.75
N ARG A 50 -5.14 -11.68 -14.39
CA ARG A 50 -6.20 -11.53 -13.36
C ARG A 50 -5.65 -11.18 -11.98
N SER A 51 -4.46 -11.66 -11.64
CA SER A 51 -3.82 -11.33 -10.37
C SER A 51 -3.49 -9.84 -10.24
N GLY A 52 -3.32 -9.13 -11.37
CA GLY A 52 -3.13 -7.69 -11.40
C GLY A 52 -4.32 -6.93 -10.81
N ALA A 53 -5.55 -7.37 -11.03
CA ALA A 53 -6.74 -6.77 -10.42
C ALA A 53 -6.72 -6.90 -8.89
N ALA A 54 -6.31 -8.06 -8.36
CA ALA A 54 -6.14 -8.27 -6.93
C ALA A 54 -5.03 -7.36 -6.35
N MET A 55 -3.90 -7.22 -7.06
CA MET A 55 -2.84 -6.28 -6.69
C MET A 55 -3.35 -4.84 -6.62
N VAL A 56 -4.12 -4.37 -7.62
CA VAL A 56 -4.70 -3.02 -7.63
C VAL A 56 -5.58 -2.78 -6.42
N VAL A 57 -6.53 -3.67 -6.13
CA VAL A 57 -7.44 -3.51 -4.98
C VAL A 57 -6.67 -3.43 -3.66
N LEU A 58 -5.67 -4.30 -3.47
CA LEU A 58 -4.84 -4.30 -2.28
C LEU A 58 -3.95 -3.04 -2.19
N ALA A 59 -3.43 -2.56 -3.31
CA ALA A 59 -2.66 -1.33 -3.38
C ALA A 59 -3.51 -0.09 -3.05
N LEU A 60 -4.78 -0.04 -3.49
CA LEU A 60 -5.73 1.01 -3.12
C LEU A 60 -6.08 0.98 -1.63
N LEU A 61 -6.16 -0.20 -1.01
CA LEU A 61 -6.30 -0.31 0.45
C LEU A 61 -5.05 0.25 1.17
N ALA A 62 -3.85 -0.04 0.66
CA ALA A 62 -2.62 0.57 1.17
C ALA A 62 -2.65 2.11 0.99
N GLU A 63 -3.09 2.60 -0.18
CA GLU A 63 -3.25 4.04 -0.45
C GLU A 63 -4.21 4.71 0.54
N SER A 64 -5.33 4.07 0.88
CA SER A 64 -6.26 4.58 1.90
C SER A 64 -5.56 4.80 3.25
N ASN A 65 -4.65 3.90 3.65
CA ASN A 65 -3.84 4.10 4.86
C ASN A 65 -2.79 5.20 4.70
N ALA A 66 -2.18 5.35 3.52
CA ALA A 66 -1.27 6.46 3.21
C ALA A 66 -2.01 7.82 3.29
N PHE A 67 -3.25 7.88 2.82
CA PHE A 67 -4.10 9.08 2.92
C PHE A 67 -4.45 9.42 4.37
N LYS A 68 -4.77 8.42 5.21
CA LYS A 68 -4.97 8.62 6.66
C LYS A 68 -3.71 9.17 7.32
N ILE A 69 -2.53 8.69 6.92
CA ILE A 69 -1.26 9.23 7.37
C ILE A 69 -1.10 10.66 6.88
N PHE A 70 -1.35 10.97 5.60
CA PHE A 70 -1.28 12.33 5.08
C PHE A 70 -2.15 13.31 5.88
N ASN A 71 -3.38 12.93 6.21
CA ASN A 71 -4.29 13.75 7.03
C ASN A 71 -3.78 13.95 8.47
N LEU A 72 -3.03 13.00 9.01
CA LEU A 72 -2.39 13.15 10.33
C LEU A 72 -1.35 14.29 10.34
N PHE A 73 -0.71 14.57 9.20
CA PHE A 73 0.24 15.68 9.03
C PHE A 73 -0.43 16.99 8.63
N ASN A 74 -1.68 16.94 8.18
CA ASN A 74 -2.46 18.10 7.76
C ASN A 74 -3.77 18.18 8.57
N PRO A 75 -3.69 18.31 9.91
CA PRO A 75 -4.88 18.38 10.76
C PRO A 75 -5.67 19.67 10.48
N SER A 76 -7.00 19.57 10.45
CA SER A 76 -7.89 20.73 10.42
C SER A 76 -8.09 21.26 11.84
N GLY A 77 -7.54 22.43 12.17
CA GLY A 77 -7.78 23.12 13.44
C GLY A 77 -6.59 23.11 14.41
N MET A 78 -6.87 23.25 15.71
CA MET A 78 -5.84 23.26 16.77
C MET A 78 -5.19 21.88 16.92
N VAL A 79 -3.86 21.86 17.11
CA VAL A 79 -3.06 20.66 17.29
C VAL A 79 -2.65 20.47 18.75
N GLU A 80 -2.49 19.22 19.18
CA GLU A 80 -2.06 18.89 20.53
C GLU A 80 -0.55 19.10 20.70
N VAL A 81 -0.12 19.18 21.96
CA VAL A 81 1.29 19.27 22.35
C VAL A 81 2.07 18.08 21.76
N GLY A 82 3.23 18.36 21.16
CA GLY A 82 4.08 17.34 20.53
C GLY A 82 3.83 17.10 19.05
N PHE A 83 2.88 17.82 18.42
CA PHE A 83 2.67 17.76 16.97
C PHE A 83 3.91 18.17 16.18
N ASP A 84 4.59 19.25 16.55
CA ASP A 84 5.78 19.73 15.82
C ASP A 84 6.96 18.75 15.91
N GLU A 85 7.14 18.13 17.08
CA GLU A 85 8.16 17.09 17.26
C GLU A 85 7.85 15.85 16.41
N PHE A 86 6.59 15.40 16.42
CA PHE A 86 6.10 14.33 15.56
C PHE A 86 6.31 14.66 14.07
N ARG A 87 5.86 15.85 13.64
CA ARG A 87 5.95 16.31 12.25
C ARG A 87 7.40 16.33 11.80
N ARG A 88 8.31 16.91 12.58
CA ARG A 88 9.75 16.95 12.28
C ARG A 88 10.36 15.55 12.16
N LYS A 89 9.96 14.62 13.04
CA LYS A 89 10.48 13.25 13.05
C LYS A 89 10.03 12.42 11.85
N TYR A 90 8.81 12.65 11.34
CA TYR A 90 8.21 11.80 10.30
C TYR A 90 7.80 12.52 9.01
N TRP A 91 8.20 13.78 8.81
CA TRP A 91 7.77 14.64 7.70
C TRP A 91 7.82 14.01 6.30
N GLY A 92 8.84 13.18 6.02
CA GLY A 92 9.01 12.56 4.70
C GLY A 92 8.12 11.33 4.43
N TRP A 93 7.44 10.79 5.44
CA TRP A 93 6.69 9.54 5.30
C TRP A 93 5.44 9.65 4.41
N PRO A 94 4.56 10.66 4.53
CA PRO A 94 3.37 10.76 3.68
C PRO A 94 3.69 10.69 2.19
N ALA A 95 4.70 11.45 1.73
CA ALA A 95 5.12 11.45 0.33
C ALA A 95 5.65 10.10 -0.13
N ARG A 96 6.45 9.42 0.71
CA ARG A 96 6.98 8.09 0.41
C ARG A 96 5.87 7.05 0.27
N LEU A 97 4.93 7.02 1.22
CA LEU A 97 3.84 6.04 1.22
C LEU A 97 2.88 6.24 0.04
N ASN A 98 2.50 7.49 -0.26
CA ASN A 98 1.68 7.81 -1.42
C ASN A 98 2.37 7.41 -2.73
N LYS A 99 3.66 7.73 -2.89
CA LYS A 99 4.43 7.35 -4.08
C LYS A 99 4.50 5.83 -4.22
N THR A 100 4.75 5.10 -3.14
CA THR A 100 4.78 3.63 -3.15
C THR A 100 3.41 3.05 -3.52
N ALA A 101 2.32 3.51 -2.92
CA ALA A 101 0.98 3.04 -3.25
C ALA A 101 0.64 3.29 -4.73
N PHE A 102 0.94 4.49 -5.24
CA PHE A 102 0.75 4.82 -6.64
C PHE A 102 1.53 3.90 -7.58
N ILE A 103 2.80 3.60 -7.27
CA ILE A 103 3.61 2.65 -8.05
C ILE A 103 2.97 1.25 -8.03
N LEU A 104 2.49 0.78 -6.87
CA LEU A 104 1.84 -0.52 -6.78
C LEU A 104 0.54 -0.58 -7.58
N VAL A 105 -0.28 0.47 -7.53
CA VAL A 105 -1.49 0.57 -8.36
C VAL A 105 -1.10 0.54 -9.84
N ALA A 106 -0.14 1.36 -10.27
CA ALA A 106 0.30 1.41 -11.66
C ALA A 106 0.82 0.05 -12.15
N VAL A 107 1.67 -0.62 -11.37
CA VAL A 107 2.17 -1.96 -11.71
C VAL A 107 1.03 -2.98 -11.76
N GLY A 108 0.11 -2.96 -10.79
CA GLY A 108 -1.06 -3.84 -10.80
C GLY A 108 -1.94 -3.62 -12.02
N THR A 109 -2.13 -2.36 -12.44
CA THR A 109 -2.88 -2.02 -13.66
C THR A 109 -2.17 -2.51 -14.91
N LEU A 110 -0.84 -2.42 -14.98
CA LEU A 110 -0.07 -2.95 -16.10
C LEU A 110 -0.16 -4.48 -16.18
N ILE A 111 -0.03 -5.19 -15.05
CA ILE A 111 -0.23 -6.64 -15.00
C ILE A 111 -1.67 -6.98 -15.41
N TRP A 112 -2.66 -6.21 -14.95
CA TRP A 112 -4.05 -6.49 -15.26
C TRP A 112 -4.38 -6.30 -16.74
N GLY A 113 -3.86 -5.24 -17.37
CA GLY A 113 -4.12 -4.92 -18.76
C GLY A 113 -3.23 -5.63 -19.78
N TYR A 114 -2.02 -6.04 -19.39
CA TYR A 114 -0.99 -6.56 -20.30
C TYR A 114 -0.25 -7.79 -19.74
N GLY A 115 -0.75 -8.43 -18.70
CA GLY A 115 -0.10 -9.59 -18.08
C GLY A 115 0.05 -10.77 -19.03
N ASP A 116 -0.82 -10.86 -20.02
CA ASP A 116 -0.77 -11.83 -21.10
C ASP A 116 0.44 -11.65 -22.05
N LEU A 117 1.02 -10.45 -22.12
CA LEU A 117 2.21 -10.16 -22.92
C LEU A 117 3.53 -10.39 -22.15
N LEU A 118 3.47 -10.58 -20.83
CA LEU A 118 4.64 -10.61 -19.94
C LEU A 118 5.13 -12.01 -19.61
N VAL A 119 4.32 -13.05 -19.85
CA VAL A 119 4.56 -14.44 -19.42
C VAL A 119 4.29 -15.40 -20.55
#